data_AF-A0A8T6U8C4-F1
#
_entry.id   AF-A0A8T6U8C4-F1
#
_cell.length_a   1.000
_cell.length_b   1.000
_cell.length_c   1.000
_cell.angle_alpha   90.00
_cell.angle_beta   90.00
_cell.angle_gamma   90.00
#
_symmetry.space_group_name_H-M   'P 1'
#
loop_
_entity.id
_entity.type
_entity.pdbx_description
1 polymer ?
#
loop_
_entity_poly.entity_id
_entity_poly.type
_entity_poly.pdbx_seq_one_letter_code
_entity_poly.pdbx_strand_id
1 'polypeptide(L)'
;MIGAAFCGRKDLAMRKQRRFPVELKRQVVEELLSGITSPAQLCRRHNISSGLLYYWKKQYSRGKFGNEPTQEEALKDRVAKLEQMVGRLTMENEFLKKALENTLEKAEQKESSLPTTDPLCKRSEGGANS
;
A
#
# COMPACT_ATOMS: atom_id res chain seq x y z
N MET A 1 28.30 17.86 -49.91
CA MET A 1 28.15 17.78 -48.44
C MET A 1 28.50 19.13 -47.85
N ILE A 2 27.50 19.97 -47.54
CA ILE A 2 27.74 21.29 -46.96
C ILE A 2 26.93 21.41 -45.67
N GLY A 3 27.65 21.34 -44.56
CA GLY A 3 27.54 22.25 -43.42
C GLY A 3 26.26 22.22 -42.60
N ALA A 4 26.23 21.37 -41.58
CA ALA A 4 25.38 21.58 -40.41
C ALA A 4 25.77 22.89 -39.70
N ALA A 5 24.91 23.89 -39.74
CA ALA A 5 25.07 25.11 -38.95
C ALA A 5 24.66 24.82 -37.49
N PHE A 6 25.69 24.73 -36.66
CA PHE A 6 25.63 24.48 -35.23
C PHE A 6 24.83 25.56 -34.49
N CYS A 7 24.00 25.08 -33.58
CA CYS A 7 23.05 25.79 -32.72
C CYS A 7 23.63 27.08 -32.10
N GLY A 8 22.84 28.15 -32.17
CA GLY A 8 23.14 29.47 -31.62
C GLY A 8 23.45 29.45 -30.13
N ARG A 9 24.58 30.08 -29.79
CA ARG A 9 24.94 30.51 -28.44
C ARG A 9 23.83 31.40 -27.90
N LYS A 10 23.15 30.96 -26.83
CA LYS A 10 22.24 31.80 -26.05
C LYS A 10 23.08 32.66 -25.12
N ASP A 11 23.04 33.96 -25.34
CA ASP A 11 23.65 34.96 -24.48
C ASP A 11 23.14 34.85 -23.04
N LEU A 12 24.08 34.63 -22.11
CA LEU A 12 23.86 34.60 -20.66
C LEU A 12 23.71 36.03 -20.14
N ALA A 13 22.66 36.72 -20.57
CA ALA A 13 22.20 37.90 -19.84
C ALA A 13 21.64 37.42 -18.50
N MET A 14 22.20 37.92 -17.39
CA MET A 14 21.70 37.74 -16.02
C MET A 14 20.26 38.28 -15.93
N ARG A 15 19.29 37.47 -16.39
CA ARG A 15 17.87 37.77 -16.32
C ARG A 15 17.51 37.78 -14.85
N LYS A 16 17.20 38.98 -14.34
CA LYS A 16 16.58 39.21 -13.02
C LYS A 16 15.49 38.16 -12.84
N GLN A 17 15.78 37.12 -12.03
CA GLN A 17 14.88 35.97 -11.88
C GLN A 17 13.55 36.51 -11.38
N ARG A 18 12.48 36.41 -12.20
CA ARG A 18 11.12 36.72 -11.75
C ARG A 18 10.85 35.85 -10.53
N ARG A 19 10.80 36.47 -9.35
CA ARG A 19 10.44 35.78 -8.12
C ARG A 19 8.93 35.68 -8.06
N PHE A 20 8.43 34.47 -8.26
CA PHE A 20 7.02 34.16 -8.06
C PHE A 20 6.78 33.83 -6.58
N PRO A 21 5.69 34.34 -5.97
CA PRO A 21 5.32 33.96 -4.61
C PRO A 21 4.97 32.47 -4.56
N VAL A 22 5.19 31.84 -3.40
CA VAL A 22 4.96 30.40 -3.21
C VAL A 22 3.48 30.05 -3.43
N GLU A 23 2.58 30.92 -2.99
CA GLU A 23 1.13 30.76 -3.16
C GLU A 23 0.70 30.64 -4.62
N LEU A 24 1.22 31.51 -5.49
CA LEU A 24 0.95 31.45 -6.93
C LEU A 24 1.50 30.17 -7.56
N LYS A 25 2.69 29.71 -7.12
CA LYS A 25 3.26 28.44 -7.61
C LYS A 25 2.37 27.26 -7.24
N ARG A 26 1.82 27.27 -6.02
CA ARG A 26 0.88 26.26 -5.52
C ARG A 26 -0.40 26.25 -6.34
N GLN A 27 -1.08 27.40 -6.44
CA GLN A 27 -2.33 27.54 -7.18
C GLN A 27 -2.20 27.06 -8.64
N VAL A 28 -1.11 27.44 -9.31
CA VAL A 28 -0.85 27.03 -10.70
C VAL A 28 -0.65 25.51 -10.81
N VAL A 29 0.04 24.88 -9.85
CA VAL A 29 0.21 23.42 -9.88
C VAL A 29 -1.07 22.69 -9.52
N GLU A 30 -1.87 23.19 -8.58
CA GLU A 30 -3.18 22.64 -8.23
C GLU A 30 -4.15 22.71 -9.42
N GLU A 31 -4.23 23.85 -10.13
CA GLU A 31 -5.02 23.97 -11.36
C GLU A 31 -4.54 22.97 -12.43
N LEU A 32 -3.24 22.74 -12.55
CA LEU A 32 -2.68 21.72 -13.46
C LEU A 32 -3.08 20.29 -13.05
N LEU A 33 -3.07 19.97 -11.75
CA LEU A 33 -3.44 18.66 -11.23
C LEU A 33 -4.95 18.41 -11.31
N SER A 34 -5.76 19.46 -11.14
CA SER A 34 -7.21 19.41 -11.31
C SER A 34 -7.64 19.07 -12.75
N GLY A 35 -6.77 19.32 -13.73
CA GLY A 35 -7.03 19.03 -15.14
C GLY A 35 -8.06 19.94 -15.82
N ILE A 36 -8.61 20.93 -15.11
CA ILE A 36 -9.66 21.83 -15.60
C ILE A 36 -9.13 22.72 -16.73
N THR A 37 -7.86 23.15 -16.65
CA THR A 37 -7.25 24.05 -17.62
C THR A 37 -6.08 23.38 -18.33
N SER A 38 -6.02 23.53 -19.66
CA SER A 38 -4.90 23.00 -20.45
C SER A 38 -3.58 23.65 -20.03
N PRO A 39 -2.46 22.89 -19.95
CA PRO A 39 -1.15 23.43 -19.56
C PRO A 39 -0.72 24.63 -20.41
N ALA A 40 -1.06 24.63 -21.70
CA ALA A 40 -0.73 25.72 -22.61
C ALA A 40 -1.52 27.01 -22.29
N GLN A 41 -2.78 26.87 -21.88
CA GLN A 41 -3.64 27.99 -21.47
C GLN A 41 -3.17 28.58 -20.15
N LEU A 42 -2.77 27.72 -19.21
CA LEU A 42 -2.19 28.13 -17.93
C LEU A 42 -0.88 28.91 -18.10
N CYS A 43 -0.01 28.44 -19.01
CA CYS A 43 1.22 29.14 -19.38
C CYS A 43 0.94 30.55 -19.93
N ARG A 44 -0.11 30.70 -20.77
CA ARG A 44 -0.50 32.01 -21.31
C ARG A 44 -1.08 32.94 -20.25
N ARG A 45 -2.00 32.43 -19.42
CA ARG A 45 -2.70 33.20 -18.37
C ARG A 45 -1.74 33.79 -17.34
N HIS A 46 -0.78 32.99 -16.88
CA HIS A 46 0.18 33.41 -15.87
C HIS A 46 1.50 33.91 -16.46
N ASN A 47 1.63 33.94 -17.80
CA ASN A 47 2.85 34.32 -18.52
C ASN A 47 4.09 33.52 -18.06
N ILE A 48 3.91 32.21 -17.96
CA ILE A 48 4.90 31.23 -17.50
C ILE A 48 5.33 30.34 -18.66
N SER A 49 6.61 29.97 -18.70
CA SER A 49 7.11 28.97 -19.65
C SER A 49 6.69 27.56 -19.24
N SER A 50 6.34 26.71 -20.22
CA SER A 50 5.99 25.31 -19.99
C SER A 50 7.05 24.55 -19.17
N GLY A 51 8.33 24.80 -19.43
CA GLY A 51 9.43 24.21 -18.65
C GLY A 51 9.42 24.60 -17.17
N LEU A 52 9.02 25.83 -16.85
CA LEU A 52 8.90 26.30 -15.48
C LEU A 52 7.67 25.69 -14.77
N LEU A 53 6.57 25.49 -15.50
CA LEU A 53 5.39 24.80 -15.00
C LEU A 53 5.70 23.35 -14.60
N TYR A 54 6.38 22.58 -15.46
CA TYR A 54 6.80 21.21 -15.12
C TYR A 54 7.83 21.18 -13.99
N TYR A 55 8.72 22.17 -13.92
CA TYR A 55 9.63 22.31 -12.80
C TYR A 55 8.87 22.53 -11.49
N TRP A 56 7.85 23.40 -11.46
CA TRP A 56 7.01 23.57 -10.27
C TRP A 56 6.21 22.32 -9.94
N LYS A 57 5.64 21.62 -10.92
CA LYS A 57 5.00 20.32 -10.70
C LYS A 57 5.94 19.34 -9.98
N LYS A 58 7.19 19.25 -10.42
CA LYS A 58 8.22 18.39 -9.79
C LYS A 58 8.63 18.86 -8.40
N GLN A 59 8.60 20.17 -8.12
CA GLN A 59 8.88 20.67 -6.77
C GLN A 59 7.69 20.50 -5.82
N TYR A 60 6.47 20.59 -6.36
CA TYR A 60 5.21 20.33 -5.64
C TYR A 60 5.09 18.87 -5.23
N SER A 61 5.43 17.93 -6.13
CA SER A 61 5.48 16.49 -5.81
C SER A 61 6.58 16.14 -4.79
N ARG A 62 7.50 17.06 -4.51
CA ARG A 62 8.57 16.92 -3.50
C ARG A 62 8.25 17.73 -2.23
N GLY A 63 7.05 18.27 -2.11
CA GLY A 63 6.57 19.03 -0.97
C GLY A 63 7.15 20.42 -0.75
N LYS A 64 7.88 20.97 -1.72
CA LYS A 64 8.61 22.25 -1.55
C LYS A 64 7.73 23.52 -1.58
N PHE A 65 6.40 23.39 -1.60
CA PHE A 65 5.45 24.51 -1.63
C PHE A 65 4.41 24.46 -0.49
N GLY A 66 4.79 23.90 0.67
CA GLY A 66 3.85 23.70 1.78
C GLY A 66 2.88 22.54 1.56
N ASN A 67 3.14 21.72 0.54
CA ASN A 67 2.49 20.44 0.27
C ASN A 67 3.42 19.30 0.71
N GLU A 68 3.97 19.38 1.93
CA GLU A 68 4.49 18.16 2.57
C GLU A 68 3.41 17.10 2.37
N PRO A 69 3.73 15.87 1.90
CA PRO A 69 2.77 14.79 1.89
C PRO A 69 2.26 14.73 3.32
N THR A 70 1.04 15.23 3.53
CA THR A 70 0.54 15.49 4.87
C THR A 70 0.75 14.18 5.60
N GLN A 71 1.29 14.21 6.81
CA GLN A 71 1.50 13.02 7.62
C GLN A 71 0.30 12.05 7.52
N GLU A 72 -0.90 12.60 7.34
CA GLU A 72 -2.15 11.96 6.91
C GLU A 72 -2.09 11.00 5.71
N GLU A 73 -1.47 11.31 4.57
CA GLU A 73 -1.37 10.39 3.42
C GLU A 73 -0.48 9.19 3.76
N ALA A 74 0.68 9.44 4.37
CA ALA A 74 1.55 8.37 4.84
C ALA A 74 0.89 7.53 5.94
N LEU A 75 0.05 8.15 6.78
CA LEU A 75 -0.76 7.46 7.77
C LEU A 75 -1.87 6.63 7.11
N LYS A 76 -2.55 7.14 6.08
CA LYS A 76 -3.58 6.41 5.33
C LYS A 76 -3.00 5.16 4.67
N ASP A 77 -1.82 5.25 4.05
CA ASP A 77 -1.14 4.09 3.47
C ASP A 77 -0.79 3.04 4.53
N ARG A 78 -0.32 3.48 5.72
CA ARG A 78 -0.05 2.58 6.84
C ARG A 78 -1.33 1.93 7.37
N VAL A 79 -2.41 2.70 7.49
CA VAL A 79 -3.72 2.20 7.93
C VAL A 79 -4.23 1.14 6.95
N ALA A 80 -4.24 1.42 5.64
CA ALA A 80 -4.68 0.46 4.63
C ALA A 80 -3.86 -0.84 4.65
N LYS A 81 -2.54 -0.74 4.83
CA LYS A 81 -1.68 -1.91 4.97
C LYS A 81 -1.98 -2.72 6.23
N LEU A 82 -2.20 -2.03 7.35
CA LEU A 82 -2.55 -2.68 8.62
C LEU A 82 -3.92 -3.36 8.53
N GLU A 83 -4.92 -2.69 7.96
CA GLU A 83 -6.25 -3.26 7.72
C GLU A 83 -6.18 -4.53 6.86
N GLN A 84 -5.38 -4.52 5.80
CA GLN A 84 -5.17 -5.71 4.97
C GLN A 84 -4.52 -6.86 5.75
N MET A 85 -3.53 -6.56 6.59
CA MET A 85 -2.86 -7.57 7.43
C MET A 85 -3.80 -8.13 8.49
N VAL A 86 -4.61 -7.28 9.13
CA VAL A 86 -5.63 -7.71 10.10
C VAL A 86 -6.65 -8.64 9.43
N GLY A 87 -7.12 -8.31 8.22
CA GLY A 87 -8.01 -9.17 7.45
C GLY A 87 -7.39 -10.55 7.17
N ARG A 88 -6.12 -10.59 6.72
CA ARG A 88 -5.39 -11.84 6.50
C ARG A 88 -5.28 -12.68 7.78
N LEU A 89 -4.82 -12.07 8.87
CA LEU A 89 -4.64 -12.75 10.15
C LEU A 89 -5.97 -13.25 10.74
N THR A 90 -7.08 -12.52 10.50
CA THR A 90 -8.41 -12.95 10.93
C THR A 90 -8.83 -14.22 10.21
N MET A 91 -8.68 -14.25 8.89
CA MET A 91 -8.98 -15.44 8.08
C MET A 91 -8.11 -16.65 8.46
N GLU A 92 -6.81 -16.44 8.69
CA GLU A 92 -5.90 -17.49 9.16
C GLU A 92 -6.31 -18.02 10.53
N ASN A 93 -6.66 -17.14 11.47
CA ASN A 93 -7.14 -17.55 12.79
C ASN A 93 -8.44 -18.35 12.73
N GLU A 94 -9.42 -17.90 11.93
CA GLU A 94 -10.67 -18.64 11.73
C GLU A 94 -10.43 -20.01 11.12
N PHE A 95 -9.54 -20.09 10.12
CA PHE A 95 -9.16 -21.35 9.50
C PHE A 95 -8.53 -22.31 10.52
N LEU A 96 -7.59 -21.84 11.33
CA LEU A 96 -6.92 -22.64 12.35
C LEU A 96 -7.89 -23.10 13.45
N LYS A 97 -8.78 -22.22 13.91
CA LYS A 97 -9.80 -22.57 14.91
C LYS A 97 -10.72 -23.68 14.39
N LYS A 98 -11.22 -23.55 13.17
CA LYS A 98 -12.04 -24.58 12.53
C LYS A 98 -11.27 -25.89 12.35
N ALA A 99 -9.99 -25.84 11.99
CA ALA A 99 -9.17 -27.04 11.85
C ALA A 99 -9.03 -27.77 13.20
N LEU A 100 -8.81 -27.04 14.28
CA LEU A 100 -8.74 -27.60 15.64
C LEU A 100 -10.07 -28.21 16.07
N GLU A 101 -11.18 -27.50 15.91
CA GLU A 101 -12.52 -27.98 16.24
C GLU A 101 -12.83 -29.31 15.52
N ASN A 102 -12.58 -29.38 14.21
CA ASN A 102 -12.72 -30.62 13.44
C ASN A 102 -11.83 -31.77 13.95
N THR A 103 -10.63 -31.49 14.48
CA THR A 103 -9.78 -32.55 15.04
C THR A 103 -10.26 -33.04 16.39
N LEU A 104 -10.81 -32.15 17.22
CA LEU A 104 -11.40 -32.50 18.51
C LEU A 104 -12.67 -33.33 18.32
N GLU A 105 -13.56 -32.91 17.43
CA GLU A 105 -14.78 -33.67 17.09
C GLU A 105 -14.44 -35.09 16.56
N LYS A 106 -13.38 -35.22 15.75
CA LYS A 106 -12.90 -36.52 15.27
C LYS A 106 -12.32 -37.39 16.39
N ALA A 107 -11.69 -36.81 17.40
CA ALA A 107 -11.19 -37.54 18.55
C ALA A 107 -12.35 -38.08 19.40
N GLU A 108 -13.37 -37.26 19.67
CA GLU A 108 -14.55 -37.65 20.44
C GLU A 108 -15.38 -38.74 19.74
N GLN A 109 -15.54 -38.66 18.41
CA GLN A 109 -16.22 -39.72 17.65
C GLN A 109 -15.47 -41.05 17.67
N LYS A 110 -14.13 -41.01 17.72
CA LYS A 110 -13.29 -42.21 17.77
C LYS A 110 -13.33 -42.90 19.13
N GLU A 111 -13.57 -42.15 20.21
CA GLU A 111 -13.80 -42.72 21.55
C GLU A 111 -15.22 -43.29 21.69
N SER A 112 -16.23 -42.69 21.05
CA SER A 112 -17.61 -43.19 21.06
C SER A 112 -17.84 -44.50 20.29
N SER A 113 -16.92 -44.85 19.37
CA SER A 113 -17.00 -46.04 18.52
C SER A 113 -16.17 -47.22 19.03
N LEU A 114 -15.52 -47.10 20.19
CA LEU A 114 -14.86 -48.24 20.83
C LEU A 114 -15.94 -49.21 21.38
N PRO A 115 -15.93 -50.49 21.00
CA PRO A 115 -16.75 -51.48 21.67
C PRO A 115 -16.25 -51.59 23.10
N THR A 116 -17.14 -51.43 24.07
CA THR A 116 -16.92 -51.85 25.46
C THR A 116 -16.68 -53.36 25.43
N THR A 117 -15.42 -53.77 25.27
CA THR A 117 -15.04 -55.17 25.46
C THR A 117 -14.98 -55.39 26.97
N ASP A 118 -16.08 -55.90 27.51
CA ASP A 118 -16.14 -56.41 28.87
C ASP A 118 -14.98 -57.39 29.09
N PRO A 119 -14.10 -57.17 30.09
CA PRO A 119 -13.12 -58.19 30.45
C PRO A 119 -13.87 -59.28 31.22
N LEU A 120 -14.32 -60.31 30.51
CA LEU A 120 -14.82 -61.54 31.14
C LEU A 120 -13.65 -62.30 31.77
N CYS A 121 -13.33 -61.93 33.01
CA CYS A 121 -12.41 -62.67 33.86
C CYS A 121 -13.05 -64.02 34.23
N LYS A 122 -12.77 -65.08 33.47
CA LYS A 122 -12.90 -66.45 33.97
C LYS A 122 -11.58 -66.88 34.58
N ARG A 123 -11.45 -66.59 35.88
CA ARG A 123 -10.51 -67.25 36.77
C ARG A 123 -10.93 -68.72 36.85
N SER A 124 -10.25 -69.60 36.13
CA SER A 124 -10.34 -71.05 36.37
C SER A 124 -9.35 -71.38 37.47
N GLU A 125 -9.86 -71.39 38.70
CA GLU A 125 -9.15 -71.88 39.88
C GLU A 125 -8.87 -73.38 39.78
N GLY A 126 -7.74 -73.78 40.39
CA GLY A 126 -7.40 -75.07 41.03
C GLY A 126 -7.89 -76.38 40.40
N GLY A 127 -7.09 -77.43 40.29
CA GLY A 127 -5.95 -77.81 41.10
C GLY A 127 -5.67 -79.29 40.85
N ALA A 128 -4.44 -79.69 41.15
CA ALA A 128 -3.95 -81.04 41.02
C ALA A 128 -4.69 -82.03 41.94
N ASN A 129 -4.61 -83.34 41.62
CA ASN A 129 -4.12 -84.43 42.48
C ASN A 129 -4.88 -85.75 42.23
N SER A 130 -4.06 -86.81 42.11
CA SER A 130 -4.32 -88.24 42.40
C SER A 130 -4.98 -89.10 41.32
#